data_AF-A0A150I2J3-F1
#
_entry.id   AF-A0A150I2J3-F1
#
_cell.length_a   1.000
_cell.length_b   1.000
_cell.length_c   1.000
_cell.angle_alpha   90.00
_cell.angle_beta   90.00
_cell.angle_gamma   90.00
#
_symmetry.space_group_name_H-M   'P 1'
#
loop_
_entity.id
_entity.type
_entity.pdbx_description
1 polymer ?
#
loop_
_entity_poly.entity_id
_entity_poly.type
_entity_poly.pdbx_seq_one_letter_code
_entity_poly.pdbx_strand_id
1 'polypeptide(L)'
;MNTVKIMIGVCILLNSINLHAESAKECMKYWDEKPIVSIKKMGEVECEHIWDYGKSNTSKNRLKLLSQLNLKPKNNQWMSTGNCAKVAYNKNNYYIYRAYYKEDRDEIWIAYNDKNAFSYFRKVAASQKEGESSRVELSCAKNGDYDEAKTVLNSYLKNNTSVNMNFYKVGDWYKEN
;
A
#
# COMPACT_ATOMS: atom_id res chain seq x y z
N MET A 1 43.63 -40.34 -8.26
CA MET A 1 42.28 -39.90 -8.66
C MET A 1 41.57 -39.41 -7.41
N ASN A 2 41.26 -38.11 -7.38
CA ASN A 2 40.23 -37.40 -6.63
C ASN A 2 39.86 -37.86 -5.21
N THR A 3 40.17 -37.02 -4.21
CA THR A 3 39.14 -36.41 -3.34
C THR A 3 39.78 -35.45 -2.33
N VAL A 4 39.80 -34.16 -2.64
CA VAL A 4 39.71 -33.11 -1.62
C VAL A 4 38.37 -32.43 -1.84
N LYS A 5 37.35 -32.89 -1.12
CA LYS A 5 36.06 -32.21 -1.10
C LYS A 5 36.16 -31.06 -0.12
N ILE A 6 36.20 -29.86 -0.68
CA ILE A 6 36.04 -28.58 0.01
C ILE A 6 34.68 -28.60 0.73
N MET A 7 34.69 -28.63 2.07
CA MET A 7 33.52 -28.26 2.88
C MET A 7 33.71 -26.81 3.32
N ILE A 8 33.27 -25.88 2.48
CA ILE A 8 32.96 -24.51 2.89
C ILE A 8 31.62 -24.19 2.24
N GLY A 9 30.61 -23.93 3.06
CA GLY A 9 29.37 -23.32 2.57
C GLY A 9 28.10 -23.85 3.20
N VAL A 10 27.89 -23.59 4.49
CA VAL A 10 26.53 -23.49 5.03
C VAL A 10 26.47 -22.30 5.98
N CYS A 11 26.36 -21.10 5.43
CA CYS A 11 25.96 -19.88 6.15
C CYS A 11 24.93 -19.08 5.34
N ILE A 12 23.94 -19.76 4.73
CA ILE A 12 22.81 -19.04 4.11
C ILE A 12 21.52 -19.79 4.38
N LEU A 13 21.06 -19.81 5.62
CA LEU A 13 19.66 -20.02 5.92
C LEU A 13 19.25 -19.05 7.02
N LEU A 14 18.10 -18.41 6.82
CA LEU A 14 17.38 -17.50 7.72
C LEU A 14 17.62 -15.98 7.49
N ASN A 15 17.46 -15.54 6.25
CA ASN A 15 16.68 -14.31 6.03
C ASN A 15 15.39 -14.72 5.31
N SER A 16 14.53 -15.47 6.00
CA SER A 16 13.11 -15.46 5.67
C SER A 16 12.61 -14.04 5.94
N ILE A 17 12.79 -13.17 4.96
CA ILE A 17 12.26 -11.81 4.97
C ILE A 17 10.76 -12.02 5.15
N ASN A 18 10.23 -11.63 6.32
CA ASN A 18 8.83 -11.79 6.66
C ASN A 18 7.98 -11.28 5.48
N LEU A 19 7.42 -12.22 4.72
CA LEU A 19 6.63 -11.93 3.52
C LEU A 19 5.17 -11.70 3.90
N HIS A 20 4.93 -11.33 5.15
CA HIS A 20 3.61 -11.22 5.74
C HIS A 20 3.28 -9.75 5.93
N ALA A 21 2.02 -9.41 5.65
CA ALA A 21 1.46 -8.13 6.04
C ALA A 21 1.64 -7.90 7.54
N GLU A 22 1.78 -6.63 7.89
CA GLU A 22 1.79 -6.22 9.28
C GLU A 22 0.39 -6.41 9.90
N SER A 23 0.35 -6.68 11.20
CA SER A 23 -0.90 -6.83 11.94
C SER A 23 -1.71 -5.53 11.93
N ALA A 24 -3.04 -5.63 12.04
CA ALA A 24 -3.93 -4.47 12.15
C ALA A 24 -3.49 -3.48 13.25
N LYS A 25 -2.98 -4.00 14.38
CA LYS A 25 -2.46 -3.20 15.50
C LYS A 25 -1.26 -2.35 15.09
N GLU A 26 -0.30 -2.93 14.37
CA GLU A 26 0.88 -2.21 13.91
C GLU A 26 0.51 -1.18 12.83
N CYS A 27 -0.41 -1.53 11.93
CA CYS A 27 -0.93 -0.60 10.93
C CYS A 27 -1.66 0.58 11.57
N MET A 28 -2.42 0.35 12.64
CA MET A 28 -3.04 1.41 13.41
C MET A 28 -2.02 2.29 14.12
N LYS A 29 -0.94 1.70 14.65
CA LYS A 29 0.18 2.48 15.20
C LYS A 29 0.78 3.39 14.14
N TYR A 30 1.06 2.88 12.94
CA TYR A 30 1.51 3.71 11.81
C TYR A 30 0.50 4.79 11.45
N TRP A 31 -0.79 4.48 11.45
CA TRP A 31 -1.82 5.46 11.18
C TRP A 31 -1.85 6.55 12.25
N ASP A 32 -1.73 6.21 13.53
CA ASP A 32 -1.84 7.16 14.64
C ASP A 32 -0.55 7.98 14.88
N GLU A 33 0.56 7.61 14.24
CA GLU A 33 1.82 8.35 14.31
C GLU A 33 1.64 9.84 13.92
N LYS A 34 2.29 10.70 14.72
CA LYS A 34 2.38 12.15 14.57
C LYS A 34 3.86 12.54 14.42
N PRO A 35 4.20 13.67 13.76
CA PRO A 35 3.29 14.64 13.15
C PRO A 35 2.88 14.28 11.71
N ILE A 36 1.74 14.84 11.29
CA ILE A 36 1.37 14.92 9.87
C ILE A 36 2.25 16.01 9.24
N VAL A 37 2.87 15.74 8.11
CA VAL A 37 3.79 16.68 7.44
C VAL A 37 3.09 17.41 6.30
N SER A 38 3.62 18.58 5.95
CA SER A 38 3.20 19.29 4.73
C SER A 38 3.75 18.58 3.51
N ILE A 39 2.86 18.18 2.60
CA ILE A 39 3.19 17.62 1.29
C ILE A 39 2.62 18.52 0.20
N LYS A 40 3.33 18.69 -0.91
CA LYS A 40 2.87 19.49 -2.04
C LYS A 40 2.22 18.61 -3.10
N LYS A 41 0.90 18.72 -3.29
CA LYS A 41 0.20 18.06 -4.42
C LYS A 41 0.59 18.74 -5.73
N MET A 42 1.05 17.95 -6.70
CA MET A 42 1.52 18.44 -8.00
C MET A 42 0.51 18.21 -9.14
N GLY A 43 -0.55 17.45 -8.89
CA GLY A 43 -1.56 17.08 -9.89
C GLY A 43 -1.76 15.58 -9.99
N GLU A 44 -2.53 15.16 -10.98
CA GLU A 44 -2.73 13.75 -11.32
C GLU A 44 -1.84 13.36 -12.50
N VAL A 45 -1.35 12.13 -12.49
CA VAL A 45 -0.56 11.54 -13.57
C VAL A 45 -1.05 10.13 -13.83
N GLU A 46 -0.84 9.64 -15.06
CA GLU A 46 -1.10 8.24 -15.39
C GLU A 46 -0.15 7.32 -14.60
N CYS A 47 -0.67 6.18 -14.15
CA CYS A 47 0.13 5.15 -13.53
C CYS A 47 -0.38 3.75 -13.86
N GLU A 48 0.57 2.81 -13.89
CA GLU A 48 0.31 1.40 -14.20
C GLU A 48 -0.83 0.83 -13.33
N HIS A 49 -1.75 0.11 -13.96
CA HIS A 49 -2.83 -0.53 -13.25
C HIS A 49 -2.33 -1.67 -12.35
N ILE A 50 -3.07 -1.94 -11.27
CA ILE A 50 -2.70 -2.97 -10.29
C ILE A 50 -2.56 -4.37 -10.90
N TRP A 51 -3.30 -4.69 -11.96
CA TRP A 51 -3.21 -5.97 -12.67
C TRP A 51 -2.00 -6.09 -13.60
N ASP A 52 -1.30 -4.98 -13.86
CA ASP A 52 -0.09 -4.92 -14.66
C ASP A 52 1.19 -4.98 -13.80
N TYR A 53 1.08 -4.82 -12.47
CA TYR A 53 2.23 -4.88 -11.57
C TYR A 53 3.06 -6.15 -11.74
N GLY A 54 4.36 -5.96 -11.97
CA GLY A 54 5.31 -7.04 -12.24
C GLY A 54 5.59 -7.30 -13.72
N LYS A 55 4.84 -6.71 -14.65
CA LYS A 55 5.16 -6.74 -16.08
C LYS A 55 6.42 -5.93 -16.39
N SER A 56 6.70 -4.90 -15.60
CA SER A 56 7.90 -4.07 -15.70
C SER A 56 8.73 -4.11 -14.41
N ASN A 57 10.01 -3.72 -14.50
CA ASN A 57 10.85 -3.60 -13.32
C ASN A 57 10.41 -2.47 -12.38
N THR A 58 9.68 -1.46 -12.88
CA THR A 58 9.30 -0.26 -12.13
C THR A 58 8.17 -0.51 -11.14
N SER A 59 7.38 -1.59 -11.29
CA SER A 59 6.32 -1.98 -10.35
C SER A 59 6.63 -3.16 -9.44
N LYS A 60 7.88 -3.62 -9.41
CA LYS A 60 8.29 -4.72 -8.51
C LYS A 60 8.06 -4.41 -7.03
N ASN A 61 8.27 -3.17 -6.59
CA ASN A 61 8.01 -2.76 -5.21
C ASN A 61 6.52 -2.90 -4.84
N ARG A 62 5.63 -2.49 -5.73
CA ARG A 62 4.17 -2.56 -5.57
C ARG A 62 3.66 -4.00 -5.66
N LEU A 63 4.19 -4.82 -6.58
CA LEU A 63 3.90 -6.25 -6.64
C LEU A 63 4.23 -6.94 -5.29
N LYS A 64 5.35 -6.58 -4.67
CA LYS A 64 5.74 -7.13 -3.37
C LYS A 64 4.75 -6.75 -2.26
N LEU A 65 4.20 -5.53 -2.27
CA LEU A 65 3.14 -5.14 -1.34
C LEU A 65 1.93 -6.07 -1.46
N LEU A 66 1.49 -6.35 -2.68
CA LEU A 66 0.37 -7.26 -2.93
C LEU A 66 0.67 -8.67 -2.42
N SER A 67 1.88 -9.17 -2.66
CA SER A 67 2.31 -10.47 -2.15
C SER A 67 2.27 -10.54 -0.62
N GLN A 68 2.70 -9.49 0.08
CA GLN A 68 2.67 -9.42 1.54
C GLN A 68 1.23 -9.43 2.08
N LEU A 69 0.33 -8.73 1.38
CA LEU A 69 -1.10 -8.67 1.71
C LEU A 69 -1.89 -9.90 1.23
N ASN A 70 -1.24 -10.90 0.65
CA ASN A 70 -1.88 -12.06 0.02
C ASN A 70 -2.92 -11.67 -1.06
N LEU A 71 -2.65 -10.57 -1.78
CA LEU A 71 -3.48 -10.06 -2.87
C LEU A 71 -2.90 -10.49 -4.22
N LYS A 72 -3.78 -10.84 -5.16
CA LYS A 72 -3.39 -11.23 -6.51
C LYS A 72 -3.54 -10.04 -7.46
N PRO A 73 -2.49 -9.63 -8.20
CA PRO A 73 -2.61 -8.60 -9.23
C PRO A 73 -3.65 -8.98 -10.29
N LYS A 74 -3.64 -10.24 -10.74
CA LYS A 74 -4.60 -10.79 -11.71
C LYS A 74 -5.89 -11.24 -11.03
N ASN A 75 -6.58 -10.31 -10.37
CA ASN A 75 -7.93 -10.50 -9.86
C ASN A 75 -8.89 -9.65 -10.70
N ASN A 76 -9.93 -10.27 -11.26
CA ASN A 76 -10.92 -9.59 -12.11
C ASN A 76 -11.86 -8.65 -11.33
N GLN A 77 -11.81 -8.69 -9.99
CA GLN A 77 -12.53 -7.75 -9.13
C GLN A 77 -11.87 -6.37 -9.09
N TRP A 78 -10.58 -6.24 -9.46
CA TRP A 78 -9.89 -4.96 -9.36
C TRP A 78 -10.52 -3.88 -10.23
N MET A 79 -10.74 -2.74 -9.60
CA MET A 79 -11.09 -1.47 -10.22
C MET A 79 -10.01 -0.45 -9.84
N SER A 80 -9.51 0.29 -10.82
CA SER A 80 -8.65 1.44 -10.59
C SER A 80 -8.87 2.51 -11.65
N THR A 81 -8.45 3.73 -11.35
CA THR A 81 -8.58 4.86 -12.27
C THR A 81 -7.50 4.89 -13.34
N GLY A 82 -6.40 4.13 -13.18
CA GLY A 82 -5.18 4.30 -13.97
C GLY A 82 -4.45 5.62 -13.70
N ASN A 83 -4.89 6.38 -12.70
CA ASN A 83 -4.32 7.67 -12.34
C ASN A 83 -3.85 7.68 -10.88
N CYS A 84 -2.77 8.40 -10.64
CA CYS A 84 -2.15 8.59 -9.34
C CYS A 84 -2.05 10.09 -9.03
N ALA A 85 -2.21 10.46 -7.75
CA ALA A 85 -1.85 11.81 -7.33
C ALA A 85 -0.32 11.89 -7.16
N LYS A 86 0.32 12.82 -7.86
CA LYS A 86 1.75 13.10 -7.68
C LYS A 86 1.93 14.11 -6.55
N VAL A 87 2.81 13.81 -5.61
CA VAL A 87 3.12 14.67 -4.47
C VAL A 87 4.63 14.82 -4.29
N ALA A 88 5.08 15.98 -3.83
CA ALA A 88 6.47 16.23 -3.48
C ALA A 88 6.65 16.33 -1.96
N TYR A 89 7.67 15.64 -1.45
CA TYR A 89 8.09 15.65 -0.05
C TYR A 89 9.60 15.39 0.05
N ASN A 90 10.33 16.14 0.88
CA ASN A 90 11.79 15.99 1.08
C ASN A 90 12.61 15.91 -0.23
N LYS A 91 12.30 16.75 -1.23
CA LYS A 91 12.93 16.76 -2.58
C LYS A 91 12.68 15.49 -3.42
N ASN A 92 11.88 14.56 -2.93
CA ASN A 92 11.47 13.34 -3.62
C ASN A 92 10.04 13.49 -4.15
N ASN A 93 9.76 12.80 -5.26
CA ASN A 93 8.40 12.63 -5.76
C ASN A 93 7.84 11.30 -5.28
N TYR A 94 6.59 11.33 -4.86
CA TYR A 94 5.80 10.16 -4.52
C TYR A 94 4.49 10.16 -5.31
N TYR A 95 3.94 8.98 -5.49
CA TYR A 95 2.66 8.76 -6.17
C TYR A 95 1.70 8.09 -5.21
N ILE A 96 0.49 8.64 -5.09
CA ILE A 96 -0.59 8.07 -4.31
C ILE A 96 -1.55 7.36 -5.26
N TYR A 97 -1.69 6.06 -5.08
CA TYR A 97 -2.55 5.19 -5.87
C TYR A 97 -3.67 4.62 -5.02
N ARG A 98 -4.84 4.47 -5.64
CA ARG A 98 -6.00 3.78 -5.06
C ARG A 98 -6.50 2.73 -6.05
N ALA A 99 -6.79 1.54 -5.55
CA ALA A 99 -7.58 0.53 -6.23
C ALA A 99 -8.54 -0.13 -5.25
N TYR A 100 -9.64 -0.69 -5.75
CA TYR A 100 -10.64 -1.36 -4.93
C TYR A 100 -11.25 -2.53 -5.67
N TYR A 101 -11.82 -3.48 -4.95
CA TYR A 101 -12.61 -4.57 -5.53
C TYR A 101 -14.05 -4.12 -5.81
N LYS A 102 -14.59 -4.52 -6.96
CA LYS A 102 -15.90 -4.07 -7.45
C LYS A 102 -17.05 -4.43 -6.50
N GLU A 103 -17.05 -5.64 -5.96
CA GLU A 103 -18.17 -6.19 -5.20
C GLU A 103 -18.13 -5.85 -3.71
N ASP A 104 -17.05 -6.22 -3.02
CA ASP A 104 -16.89 -6.06 -1.56
C ASP A 104 -16.36 -4.68 -1.16
N ARG A 105 -15.83 -3.90 -2.12
CA ARG A 105 -15.20 -2.58 -1.91
C ARG A 105 -13.95 -2.61 -1.05
N ASP A 106 -13.37 -3.78 -0.84
CA ASP A 106 -12.02 -3.91 -0.28
C ASP A 106 -11.07 -3.01 -1.08
N GLU A 107 -10.25 -2.22 -0.41
CA GLU A 107 -9.43 -1.24 -1.11
C GLU A 107 -7.99 -1.17 -0.60
N ILE A 108 -7.12 -0.81 -1.53
CA ILE A 108 -5.71 -0.58 -1.25
C ILE A 108 -5.35 0.86 -1.60
N TRP A 109 -4.67 1.50 -0.66
CA TRP A 109 -4.02 2.80 -0.82
C TRP A 109 -2.52 2.59 -0.77
N ILE A 110 -1.80 3.12 -1.76
CA ILE A 110 -0.36 2.95 -1.90
C ILE A 110 0.29 4.32 -2.06
N ALA A 111 1.34 4.61 -1.27
CA ALA A 111 2.32 5.62 -1.62
C ALA A 111 3.59 4.95 -2.10
N TYR A 112 4.15 5.40 -3.22
CA TYR A 112 5.37 4.83 -3.76
C TYR A 112 6.22 5.83 -4.53
N ASN A 113 7.51 5.52 -4.63
CA ASN A 113 8.42 6.05 -5.63
C ASN A 113 9.14 4.86 -6.31
N ASP A 114 10.24 5.10 -7.01
CA ASP A 114 10.96 4.03 -7.73
C ASP A 114 11.55 2.94 -6.83
N LYS A 115 11.79 3.24 -5.54
CA LYS A 115 12.48 2.35 -4.60
C LYS A 115 11.57 1.90 -3.46
N ASN A 116 10.86 2.86 -2.86
CA ASN A 116 10.16 2.70 -1.61
C ASN A 116 8.65 2.69 -1.85
N ALA A 117 7.95 1.84 -1.12
CA ALA A 117 6.50 1.76 -1.20
C ALA A 117 5.90 1.33 0.13
N PHE A 118 4.74 1.88 0.45
CA PHE A 118 3.94 1.55 1.63
C PHE A 118 2.47 1.54 1.26
N SER A 119 1.70 0.64 1.87
CA SER A 119 0.26 0.55 1.62
C SER A 119 -0.57 0.22 2.84
N TYR A 120 -1.78 0.75 2.88
CA TYR A 120 -2.89 0.22 3.68
C TYR A 120 -3.83 -0.56 2.77
N PHE A 121 -4.28 -1.71 3.25
CA PHE A 121 -5.40 -2.47 2.68
C PHE A 121 -6.53 -2.48 3.70
N ARG A 122 -7.68 -1.96 3.31
CA ARG A 122 -8.91 -1.95 4.11
C ARG A 122 -9.82 -3.03 3.55
N LYS A 123 -9.96 -4.14 4.26
CA LYS A 123 -10.98 -5.14 3.95
C LYS A 123 -12.29 -4.73 4.63
N VAL A 124 -13.33 -4.52 3.82
CA VAL A 124 -14.60 -3.96 4.28
C VAL A 124 -15.47 -5.09 4.80
N ALA A 125 -15.81 -5.05 6.09
CA ALA A 125 -16.79 -5.98 6.63
C ALA A 125 -18.16 -5.70 5.99
N ALA A 126 -18.94 -6.74 5.71
CA ALA A 126 -20.26 -6.62 5.10
C ALA A 126 -21.10 -5.51 5.76
N SER A 127 -21.66 -4.62 4.95
CA SER A 127 -22.42 -3.45 5.39
C SER A 127 -23.53 -3.83 6.36
N GLN A 128 -23.66 -3.05 7.44
CA GLN A 128 -24.93 -2.83 8.08
C GLN A 128 -25.51 -1.54 7.48
N LYS A 129 -26.49 -1.68 6.58
CA LYS A 129 -27.31 -0.60 5.95
C LYS A 129 -26.59 0.49 5.12
N GLU A 130 -27.31 0.97 4.11
CA GLU A 130 -26.90 2.09 3.25
C GLU A 130 -26.86 3.40 4.06
N GLY A 131 -25.75 4.15 3.98
CA GLY A 131 -25.54 5.39 4.73
C GLY A 131 -24.76 5.25 6.05
N GLU A 132 -24.53 4.02 6.53
CA GLU A 132 -23.73 3.75 7.73
C GLU A 132 -22.27 3.38 7.38
N SER A 133 -21.35 3.65 8.31
CA SER A 133 -19.94 3.29 8.17
C SER A 133 -19.72 1.80 8.44
N SER A 134 -19.03 1.10 7.55
CA SER A 134 -18.68 -0.32 7.73
C SER A 134 -17.36 -0.47 8.46
N ARG A 135 -17.21 -1.50 9.31
CA ARG A 135 -15.92 -1.77 9.98
C ARG A 135 -14.88 -2.25 8.97
N VAL A 136 -13.61 -1.96 9.26
CA VAL A 136 -12.48 -2.36 8.43
C VAL A 136 -11.60 -3.38 9.16
N GLU A 137 -11.29 -4.49 8.50
CA GLU A 137 -10.14 -5.33 8.82
C GLU A 137 -8.90 -4.72 8.13
N LEU A 138 -8.08 -4.02 8.91
CA LEU A 138 -6.91 -3.32 8.39
C LEU A 138 -5.70 -4.24 8.26
N SER A 139 -4.97 -4.10 7.16
CA SER A 139 -3.62 -4.66 6.99
C SER A 139 -2.73 -3.64 6.27
N CYS A 140 -1.41 -3.77 6.41
CA CYS A 140 -0.47 -2.89 5.72
C CYS A 140 0.79 -3.65 5.32
N ALA A 141 1.46 -3.11 4.30
CA ALA A 141 2.63 -3.73 3.69
C ALA A 141 3.66 -2.66 3.35
N LYS A 142 4.92 -3.09 3.25
CA LYS A 142 6.06 -2.20 3.14
C LYS A 142 7.18 -2.79 2.28
N ASN A 143 7.85 -1.92 1.52
CA ASN A 143 9.03 -2.26 0.75
C ASN A 143 10.05 -1.12 0.73
N GLY A 144 11.33 -1.48 0.86
CA GLY A 144 12.43 -0.53 0.86
C GLY A 144 12.49 0.26 2.16
N ASP A 145 13.05 1.46 2.08
CA ASP A 145 13.04 2.43 3.17
C ASP A 145 11.68 3.17 3.17
N TYR A 146 10.70 2.53 3.79
CA TYR A 146 9.29 2.85 3.63
C TYR A 146 8.82 4.02 4.51
N ASP A 147 9.67 4.56 5.40
CA ASP A 147 9.25 5.54 6.40
C ASP A 147 8.74 6.83 5.76
N GLU A 148 9.40 7.33 4.71
CA GLU A 148 8.90 8.48 3.95
C GLU A 148 7.61 8.14 3.20
N ALA A 149 7.52 6.96 2.57
CA ALA A 149 6.32 6.55 1.85
C ALA A 149 5.10 6.44 2.78
N LYS A 150 5.28 5.86 3.98
CA LYS A 150 4.29 5.81 5.05
C LYS A 150 3.87 7.22 5.48
N THR A 151 4.84 8.08 5.78
CA THR A 151 4.60 9.46 6.20
C THR A 151 3.83 10.25 5.15
N VAL A 152 4.19 10.08 3.88
CA VAL A 152 3.52 10.69 2.73
C VAL A 152 2.10 10.16 2.59
N LEU A 153 1.88 8.84 2.68
CA LEU A 153 0.54 8.25 2.57
C LEU A 153 -0.38 8.76 3.68
N ASN A 154 0.09 8.69 4.93
CA ASN A 154 -0.64 9.19 6.09
C ASN A 154 -1.02 10.67 5.92
N SER A 155 -0.06 11.49 5.49
CA SER A 155 -0.28 12.92 5.33
C SER A 155 -1.22 13.23 4.17
N TYR A 156 -1.13 12.47 3.08
CA TYR A 156 -2.06 12.63 1.96
C TYR A 156 -3.48 12.30 2.38
N LEU A 157 -3.70 11.11 2.95
CA LEU A 157 -5.04 10.64 3.30
C LEU A 157 -5.70 11.56 4.34
N LYS A 158 -5.01 11.90 5.42
CA LYS A 158 -5.57 12.76 6.48
C LYS A 158 -5.85 14.19 6.02
N ASN A 159 -5.09 14.72 5.06
CA ASN A 159 -5.25 16.11 4.63
C ASN A 159 -6.21 16.27 3.44
N ASN A 160 -6.34 15.25 2.59
CA ASN A 160 -7.00 15.37 1.28
C ASN A 160 -8.19 14.41 1.09
N THR A 161 -8.48 13.56 2.07
CA THR A 161 -9.58 12.60 2.02
C THR A 161 -10.28 12.56 3.37
N SER A 162 -11.42 11.87 3.44
CA SER A 162 -12.10 11.51 4.68
C SER A 162 -11.82 10.05 5.10
N VAL A 163 -10.82 9.39 4.49
CA VAL A 163 -10.45 8.00 4.75
C VAL A 163 -10.12 7.78 6.23
N ASN A 164 -10.72 6.73 6.79
CA ASN A 164 -10.45 6.26 8.14
C ASN A 164 -9.95 4.79 8.11
N MET A 165 -9.01 4.45 8.99
CA MET A 165 -8.44 3.09 9.03
C MET A 165 -9.29 2.08 9.82
N ASN A 166 -10.25 2.56 10.61
CA ASN A 166 -11.18 1.73 11.37
C ASN A 166 -12.54 1.54 10.66
N PHE A 167 -12.89 2.48 9.78
CA PHE A 167 -14.20 2.53 9.14
C PHE A 167 -14.12 2.89 7.66
N TYR A 168 -14.99 2.28 6.88
CA TYR A 168 -15.20 2.57 5.47
C TYR A 168 -16.54 3.28 5.28
N LYS A 169 -16.55 4.34 4.48
CA LYS A 169 -17.75 5.00 3.97
C LYS A 169 -17.61 5.18 2.47
N VAL A 170 -18.67 4.91 1.72
CA VAL A 170 -18.69 5.18 0.28
C VAL A 170 -18.39 6.66 0.03
N GLY A 171 -17.39 6.94 -0.80
CA GLY A 171 -16.97 8.30 -1.14
C GLY A 171 -15.95 8.92 -0.18
N ASP A 172 -15.46 8.20 0.84
CA ASP A 172 -14.48 8.73 1.80
C ASP A 172 -13.11 9.08 1.19
N TRP A 173 -12.86 8.71 -0.07
CA TRP A 173 -11.70 9.12 -0.83
C TRP A 173 -11.75 10.58 -1.30
N TYR A 174 -12.89 11.26 -1.15
CA TYR A 174 -12.98 12.72 -1.23
C TYR A 174 -12.96 13.32 0.17
N LYS A 175 -12.41 14.52 0.30
CA LYS A 175 -12.56 15.30 1.52
C LYS A 175 -13.98 15.85 1.57
N GLU A 176 -14.69 15.56 2.65
CA GLU A 176 -15.96 16.23 2.95
C GLU A 176 -15.65 17.71 3.25
N ASN A 177 -16.38 18.61 2.58
CA ASN A 177 -16.25 20.07 2.79
C ASN A 177 -16.97 20.51 4.06
#